data_AF-A0A1F7R0N3-F1
#
_entry.id   AF-A0A1F7R0N3-F1
#
_cell.length_a   1.000
_cell.length_b   1.000
_cell.length_c   1.000
_cell.angle_alpha   90.00
_cell.angle_beta   90.00
_cell.angle_gamma   90.00
#
_symmetry.space_group_name_H-M   'P 1'
#
loop_
_entity.id
_entity.type
_entity.pdbx_description
1 polymer ?
#
loop_
_entity_poly.entity_id
_entity_poly.type
_entity_poly.pdbx_seq_one_letter_code
_entity_poly.pdbx_strand_id
1 'polypeptide(L)'
;MDKGTEKLYDVAIKAHDILFSANTVFPFTLFPNTITIDREKVTIVHRPFFRMAKIVSVRIHDLLNVESDVGPFFGTLHLTSRYFLNNPESINFLWRSETAKAQRLLQGYIIAQHEKVNCSNIPKDELIVLLDDLGRGASD
;
A
#
# COMPACT_ATOMS: atom_id res chain seq x y z
N MET A 1 -7.36 2.46 -32.42
CA MET A 1 -6.27 1.82 -31.66
C MET A 1 -6.65 0.37 -31.44
N ASP A 2 -5.69 -0.55 -31.33
CA ASP A 2 -5.98 -1.94 -30.99
C ASP A 2 -6.51 -2.05 -29.55
N LYS A 3 -7.43 -2.99 -29.29
CA LYS A 3 -8.09 -3.19 -28.00
C LYS A 3 -7.09 -3.49 -26.87
N GLY A 4 -5.95 -4.12 -27.19
CA GLY A 4 -4.87 -4.35 -26.22
C GLY A 4 -4.16 -3.08 -25.80
N THR A 5 -4.01 -2.12 -26.73
CA THR A 5 -3.33 -0.85 -26.47
C THR A 5 -4.18 0.05 -25.56
N GLU A 6 -5.49 0.13 -25.82
CA GLU A 6 -6.43 0.90 -24.99
C GLU A 6 -6.45 0.40 -23.55
N LYS A 7 -6.53 -0.93 -23.36
CA LYS A 7 -6.47 -1.54 -22.03
C LYS A 7 -5.17 -1.26 -21.29
N LEU A 8 -4.03 -1.21 -21.99
CA LEU A 8 -2.74 -0.90 -21.39
C LEU A 8 -2.67 0.56 -20.94
N TYR A 9 -3.21 1.49 -21.74
CA TYR A 9 -3.31 2.90 -21.36
C TYR A 9 -4.16 3.08 -20.10
N ASP A 10 -5.31 2.41 -20.01
CA ASP A 10 -6.18 2.49 -18.83
C ASP A 10 -5.47 2.00 -17.56
N VAL A 11 -4.78 0.86 -17.63
CA VAL A 11 -4.02 0.31 -16.49
C VAL A 11 -2.86 1.23 -16.13
N ALA A 12 -2.15 1.77 -17.11
CA ALA A 12 -1.05 2.71 -16.87
C ALA A 12 -1.57 3.97 -16.16
N ILE A 13 -2.67 4.57 -16.60
CA ILE A 13 -3.26 5.75 -15.96
C ILE A 13 -3.64 5.45 -14.50
N LYS A 14 -4.29 4.29 -14.24
CA LYS A 14 -4.67 3.86 -12.89
C LYS A 14 -3.47 3.65 -11.96
N ALA A 15 -2.36 3.13 -12.48
CA ALA A 15 -1.14 2.95 -11.70
C ALA A 15 -0.47 4.28 -11.27
N HIS A 16 -0.81 5.40 -11.91
CA HIS A 16 -0.36 6.73 -11.48
C HIS A 16 -1.31 7.38 -10.46
N ASP A 17 -2.49 6.81 -10.21
CA ASP A 17 -3.44 7.33 -9.22
C ASP A 17 -3.03 6.87 -7.81
N ILE A 18 -2.13 7.64 -7.18
CA ILE A 18 -1.61 7.39 -5.84
C ILE A 18 -2.69 7.65 -4.80
N LEU A 19 -3.18 6.60 -4.14
CA LEU A 19 -4.19 6.68 -3.09
C LEU A 19 -3.61 7.09 -1.73
N PHE A 20 -2.37 6.66 -1.48
CA PHE A 20 -1.66 6.96 -0.24
C PHE A 20 -0.15 6.94 -0.45
N SER A 21 0.57 7.83 0.24
CA SER A 21 2.03 7.82 0.30
C SER A 21 2.49 8.31 1.66
N ALA A 22 3.49 7.64 2.23
CA ALA A 22 4.09 8.00 3.51
C ALA A 22 5.59 7.72 3.50
N ASN A 23 6.31 8.48 4.32
CA ASN A 23 7.76 8.37 4.49
C ASN A 23 8.10 8.01 5.93
N THR A 24 9.19 7.27 6.12
CA THR A 24 9.67 6.99 7.47
C THR A 24 10.23 8.24 8.15
N VAL A 25 10.09 8.30 9.47
CA VAL A 25 10.35 9.51 10.25
C VAL A 25 11.84 9.65 10.59
N PHE A 26 12.40 10.82 10.27
CA PHE A 26 13.74 11.25 10.72
C PHE A 26 13.73 11.58 12.23
N PRO A 27 14.78 11.28 13.03
CA PRO A 27 16.15 10.85 12.68
C PRO A 27 16.37 9.34 12.69
N PHE A 28 15.33 8.52 12.87
CA PHE A 28 15.47 7.06 12.95
C PHE A 28 15.92 6.45 11.62
N THR A 29 15.64 7.12 10.51
CA THR A 29 16.13 6.78 9.17
C THR A 29 16.82 8.00 8.54
N LEU A 30 18.14 7.92 8.33
CA LEU A 30 18.91 8.99 7.68
C LEU A 30 18.47 9.22 6.23
N PHE A 31 18.02 8.15 5.58
CA PHE A 31 17.42 8.16 4.26
C PHE A 31 16.01 7.57 4.38
N PRO A 32 14.95 8.41 4.39
CA PRO A 32 13.60 7.95 4.59
C PRO A 32 13.21 6.89 3.56
N ASN A 33 12.65 5.77 4.03
CA ASN A 33 11.97 4.80 3.17
C ASN A 33 10.59 5.37 2.80
N THR A 34 10.04 4.93 1.68
CA THR A 34 8.72 5.37 1.23
C THR A 34 7.83 4.18 0.98
N ILE A 35 6.57 4.27 1.42
CA ILE A 35 5.49 3.41 0.95
C ILE A 35 4.55 4.23 0.06
N THR A 36 4.12 3.64 -1.04
CA THR A 36 3.12 4.23 -1.95
C THR A 36 2.10 3.15 -2.30
N ILE A 37 0.84 3.48 -2.16
CA ILE A 37 -0.31 2.64 -2.53
C ILE A 37 -0.99 3.32 -3.70
N ASP A 38 -0.99 2.65 -4.86
CA ASP A 38 -1.77 3.02 -6.02
C ASP A 38 -2.91 2.00 -6.22
N ARG A 39 -3.69 2.10 -7.31
CA ARG A 39 -4.83 1.21 -7.54
C ARG A 39 -4.46 -0.24 -7.87
N GLU A 40 -3.24 -0.49 -8.34
CA GLU A 40 -2.82 -1.78 -8.89
C GLU A 40 -1.80 -2.47 -7.98
N LYS A 41 -0.96 -1.70 -7.28
CA LYS A 41 0.17 -2.21 -6.50
C LYS A 41 0.47 -1.35 -5.28
N VAL A 42 1.19 -1.97 -4.37
CA VAL A 42 1.90 -1.34 -3.27
C VAL A 42 3.38 -1.33 -3.60
N THR A 43 4.01 -0.18 -3.46
CA THR A 43 5.45 -0.03 -3.68
C THR A 43 6.13 0.45 -2.41
N ILE A 44 7.15 -0.29 -1.96
CA ILE A 44 8.04 0.08 -0.87
C ILE A 44 9.42 0.38 -1.45
N VAL A 45 9.95 1.54 -1.12
CA VAL A 45 11.29 1.99 -1.50
C VAL A 45 12.16 2.04 -0.25
N HIS A 46 13.08 1.10 -0.14
CA HIS A 46 14.09 1.08 0.91
C HIS A 46 15.34 1.81 0.47
N ARG A 47 15.81 2.78 1.25
CA ARG A 47 16.99 3.58 0.96
C ARG A 47 18.06 3.30 2.02
N PRO A 48 18.86 2.23 1.87
CA PRO A 48 19.88 1.90 2.87
C PRO A 48 21.04 2.90 2.89
N PHE A 49 21.30 3.60 1.78
CA PHE A 49 22.41 4.54 1.67
C PHE A 49 22.22 5.57 0.54
N PHE A 50 23.10 6.57 0.49
CA PHE A 50 23.10 7.61 -0.53
C PHE A 50 23.08 7.02 -1.95
N ARG A 51 22.10 7.45 -2.77
CA ARG A 51 21.85 6.95 -4.14
C ARG A 51 21.57 5.45 -4.27
N MET A 52 21.35 4.73 -3.17
CA MET A 52 20.95 3.33 -3.18
C MET A 52 19.47 3.21 -2.86
N ALA A 53 18.74 2.42 -3.66
CA ALA A 53 17.35 2.09 -3.40
C ALA A 53 17.05 0.64 -3.77
N LYS A 54 16.43 -0.11 -2.84
CA LYS A 54 15.74 -1.37 -3.14
C LYS A 54 14.26 -1.05 -3.29
N ILE A 55 13.73 -1.23 -4.49
CA ILE A 55 12.31 -1.01 -4.81
C ILE A 55 11.63 -2.37 -4.84
N VAL A 56 10.58 -2.52 -4.02
CA VAL A 56 9.74 -3.71 -3.98
C VAL A 56 8.33 -3.28 -4.35
N SER A 57 7.77 -3.88 -5.40
CA SER A 57 6.38 -3.64 -5.82
C SER A 57 5.61 -4.94 -5.77
N VAL A 58 4.50 -4.94 -5.04
CA VAL A 58 3.59 -6.08 -4.89
C VAL A 58 2.25 -5.66 -5.45
N ARG A 59 1.68 -6.46 -6.37
CA ARG A 59 0.33 -6.19 -6.86
C ARG A 59 -0.66 -6.36 -5.72
N ILE A 60 -1.61 -5.43 -5.59
CA ILE A 60 -2.64 -5.50 -4.54
C ILE A 60 -3.34 -6.85 -4.60
N HIS A 61 -3.57 -7.35 -5.81
CA HIS A 61 -4.28 -8.60 -6.01
C HIS A 61 -3.53 -9.85 -5.52
N ASP A 62 -2.22 -9.75 -5.25
CA ASP A 62 -1.34 -10.80 -4.75
C ASP A 62 -1.00 -10.63 -3.26
N LEU A 63 -1.52 -9.57 -2.63
CA LEU A 63 -1.41 -9.35 -1.20
C LEU A 63 -2.35 -10.32 -0.47
N LEU A 64 -1.80 -11.06 0.49
CA LEU A 64 -2.54 -12.06 1.27
C LEU A 64 -2.99 -11.49 2.62
N ASN A 65 -2.09 -10.73 3.26
CA ASN A 65 -2.36 -10.13 4.55
C ASN A 65 -1.58 -8.82 4.71
N VAL A 66 -2.15 -7.93 5.53
CA VAL A 66 -1.49 -6.71 6.01
C VAL A 66 -1.64 -6.62 7.52
N GLU A 67 -0.52 -6.46 8.20
CA GLU A 67 -0.48 -6.32 9.65
C GLU A 67 0.23 -5.01 10.00
N SER A 68 -0.12 -4.44 11.16
CA SER A 68 0.56 -3.27 11.67
C SER A 68 0.83 -3.38 13.16
N ASP A 69 2.08 -3.10 13.53
CA ASP A 69 2.46 -2.87 14.93
C ASP A 69 2.44 -1.36 15.18
N VAL A 70 1.63 -0.91 16.13
CA VAL A 70 1.46 0.51 16.42
C VAL A 70 1.89 0.80 17.85
N GLY A 71 2.97 1.56 17.98
CA GLY A 71 3.40 2.17 19.24
C GLY A 71 2.73 3.53 19.49
N PRO A 72 3.13 4.26 20.54
CA PRO A 72 2.51 5.53 20.91
C PRO A 72 2.65 6.62 19.83
N PHE A 73 3.75 6.61 19.07
CA PHE A 73 4.05 7.63 18.05
C PHE A 73 4.29 7.06 16.67
N PHE A 74 4.90 5.87 16.60
CA PHE A 74 5.34 5.25 15.35
C PHE A 74 4.75 3.86 15.21
N GLY A 75 4.69 3.39 13.98
CA GLY A 75 4.32 2.03 13.68
C GLY A 75 5.15 1.41 12.58
N THR A 76 4.98 0.11 12.46
CA THR A 76 5.53 -0.73 11.41
C THR A 76 4.37 -1.34 10.64
N LEU A 77 4.49 -1.39 9.31
CA LEU A 77 3.56 -2.10 8.44
C LEU A 77 4.25 -3.35 7.90
N HIS A 78 3.58 -4.50 7.99
CA HIS A 78 4.05 -5.78 7.47
C HIS A 78 3.14 -6.26 6.34
N LEU A 79 3.73 -6.61 5.20
CA LEU A 79 3.02 -7.07 4.00
C LEU A 79 3.39 -8.52 3.69
N THR A 80 2.38 -9.39 3.63
CA THR A 80 2.54 -10.78 3.21
C THR A 80 1.92 -10.97 1.83
N SER A 81 2.70 -11.48 0.88
CA SER A 81 2.27 -11.73 -0.49
C SER A 81 2.50 -13.18 -0.91
N ARG A 82 1.80 -13.63 -1.95
CA ARG A 82 1.97 -15.00 -2.50
C ARG A 82 3.41 -15.36 -2.91
N TYR A 83 4.22 -14.37 -3.29
CA TYR A 83 5.58 -14.60 -3.80
C TYR A 83 6.64 -14.65 -2.70
N PHE A 84 6.33 -14.16 -1.49
CA PHE A 84 7.29 -14.04 -0.39
C PHE A 84 6.70 -14.57 0.93
N LEU A 85 6.12 -15.77 0.90
CA LEU A 85 5.51 -16.40 2.08
C LEU A 85 6.47 -16.48 3.29
N ASN A 86 7.78 -16.62 3.04
CA ASN A 86 8.78 -16.79 4.10
C ASN A 86 9.49 -15.48 4.49
N ASN A 87 9.30 -14.39 3.74
CA ASN A 87 9.93 -13.09 4.00
C ASN A 87 8.92 -11.96 3.78
N PRO A 88 8.04 -11.68 4.75
CA PRO A 88 7.15 -10.53 4.71
C PRO A 88 7.96 -9.25 4.51
N GLU A 89 7.48 -8.38 3.62
CA GLU A 89 8.13 -7.09 3.40
C GLU A 89 7.59 -6.10 4.42
N SER A 90 8.47 -5.43 5.17
CA SER A 90 8.07 -4.51 6.23
C SER A 90 8.64 -3.11 6.02
N ILE A 91 7.92 -2.11 6.52
CA ILE A 91 8.40 -0.73 6.59
C ILE A 91 8.21 -0.19 8.01
N ASN A 92 9.32 0.16 8.65
CA ASN A 92 9.38 0.59 10.05
C ASN A 92 9.37 2.12 10.18
N PHE A 93 9.03 2.62 11.37
CA PHE A 93 9.11 4.03 11.73
C PHE A 93 8.25 4.96 10.87
N LEU A 94 7.06 4.50 10.47
CA LEU A 94 6.02 5.39 9.94
C LEU A 94 5.30 6.09 11.09
N TRP A 95 4.67 7.25 10.86
CA TRP A 95 3.81 7.84 11.87
C TRP A 95 2.64 6.90 12.19
N ARG A 96 2.25 6.80 13.46
CA ARG A 96 1.12 5.97 13.90
C ARG A 96 -0.13 6.13 13.02
N SER A 97 -0.49 7.37 12.71
CA SER A 97 -1.66 7.68 11.85
C SER A 97 -1.49 7.18 10.43
N GLU A 98 -0.28 7.25 9.88
CA GLU A 98 0.06 6.77 8.54
C GLU A 98 0.08 5.24 8.49
N THR A 99 0.65 4.59 9.51
CA THR A 99 0.63 3.12 9.62
C THR A 99 -0.81 2.60 9.66
N ALA A 100 -1.64 3.18 10.53
CA ALA A 100 -3.04 2.77 10.66
C ALA A 100 -3.82 3.00 9.35
N LYS A 101 -3.65 4.17 8.71
CA LYS A 101 -4.31 4.48 7.43
C LYS A 101 -3.87 3.54 6.31
N ALA A 102 -2.57 3.26 6.20
CA ALA A 102 -2.05 2.32 5.21
C ALA A 102 -2.60 0.90 5.44
N GLN A 103 -2.62 0.45 6.68
CA GLN A 103 -3.16 -0.87 7.04
C GLN A 103 -4.65 -0.98 6.66
N ARG A 104 -5.49 -0.01 7.05
CA ARG A 104 -6.92 -0.01 6.72
C ARG A 104 -7.16 0.01 5.21
N LEU A 105 -6.47 0.88 4.47
CA LEU A 105 -6.61 0.94 3.00
C LEU A 105 -6.26 -0.39 2.33
N LEU A 106 -5.15 -1.02 2.72
CA LEU A 106 -4.74 -2.30 2.16
C LEU A 106 -5.66 -3.45 2.57
N GLN A 107 -6.13 -3.45 3.83
CA GLN A 107 -7.07 -4.43 4.31
C GLN A 107 -8.41 -4.33 3.58
N GLY A 108 -8.92 -3.11 3.40
CA GLY A 108 -10.13 -2.86 2.60
C GLY A 108 -9.97 -3.37 1.17
N TYR A 109 -8.79 -3.21 0.57
CA TYR A 109 -8.50 -3.75 -0.76
C TYR A 109 -8.54 -5.29 -0.80
N ILE A 110 -7.93 -5.94 0.19
CA ILE A 110 -7.93 -7.41 0.31
C ILE A 110 -9.37 -7.92 0.42
N ILE A 111 -10.20 -7.29 1.26
CA ILE A 111 -11.61 -7.65 1.44
C ILE A 111 -12.41 -7.40 0.15
N ALA A 112 -12.28 -6.23 -0.46
CA ALA A 112 -12.97 -5.89 -1.70
C ALA A 112 -12.63 -6.88 -2.83
N GLN A 113 -11.38 -7.33 -2.92
CA GLN A 113 -10.96 -8.33 -3.88
C GLN A 113 -11.56 -9.70 -3.58
N HIS A 114 -11.60 -10.12 -2.31
CA HIS A 114 -12.22 -11.37 -1.89
C HIS A 114 -13.70 -11.42 -2.29
N GLU A 115 -14.42 -10.31 -2.09
CA GLU A 115 -15.82 -10.13 -2.48
C GLU A 115 -16.03 -9.84 -3.98
N LYS A 116 -14.96 -9.85 -4.78
CA LYS A 116 -14.97 -9.58 -6.23
C LYS A 116 -15.56 -8.21 -6.61
N VAL A 117 -15.41 -7.21 -5.74
CA VAL A 117 -15.86 -5.83 -5.97
C VAL A 117 -14.93 -5.13 -6.95
N ASN A 118 -15.51 -4.53 -8.00
CA ASN A 118 -14.74 -3.78 -8.99
C ASN A 118 -14.46 -2.35 -8.52
N CYS A 119 -13.25 -2.10 -8.00
CA CYS A 119 -12.79 -0.79 -7.54
C CYS A 119 -12.30 0.14 -8.67
N SER A 120 -12.24 -0.32 -9.93
CA SER A 120 -11.64 0.43 -11.04
C SER A 120 -12.34 1.74 -11.37
N ASN A 121 -13.66 1.79 -11.21
CA ASN A 121 -14.50 2.89 -11.68
C ASN A 121 -14.89 3.85 -10.56
N ILE A 122 -14.46 3.57 -9.33
CA ILE A 122 -14.76 4.42 -8.18
C ILE A 122 -13.79 5.61 -8.21
N PRO A 123 -14.29 6.86 -8.11
CA PRO A 123 -13.45 8.05 -7.97
C PRO A 123 -12.45 7.90 -6.82
N LYS A 124 -11.27 8.48 -6.96
CA LYS A 124 -10.16 8.32 -6.01
C LYS A 124 -10.56 8.60 -4.56
N ASP A 125 -11.17 9.75 -4.30
CA ASP A 125 -11.46 10.19 -2.94
C ASP A 125 -12.55 9.32 -2.30
N GLU A 126 -13.56 8.93 -3.09
CA GLU A 126 -14.59 7.99 -2.66
C GLU A 126 -14.01 6.60 -2.38
N LEU A 127 -13.10 6.13 -3.24
CA LEU A 127 -12.42 4.85 -3.07
C LEU A 127 -11.61 4.83 -1.78
N ILE A 128 -10.87 5.90 -1.47
CA ILE A 128 -10.11 6.01 -0.22
C ILE A 128 -11.04 5.90 1.00
N VAL A 129 -12.18 6.58 0.98
CA VAL A 129 -13.15 6.55 2.09
C VAL A 129 -13.75 5.16 2.25
N LEU A 130 -14.22 4.54 1.16
CA LEU A 130 -14.84 3.22 1.19
C LEU A 130 -13.85 2.12 1.64
N LEU A 131 -12.60 2.17 1.16
CA LEU A 131 -11.57 1.21 1.55
C LEU A 131 -11.11 1.41 3.00
N ASP A 132 -10.97 2.65 3.44
CA ASP A 132 -10.65 2.95 4.83
C ASP A 132 -11.76 2.46 5.77
N ASP A 133 -13.02 2.64 5.41
CA ASP A 133 -14.17 2.13 6.18
C ASP A 133 -14.21 0.60 6.20
N LEU A 134 -14.07 -0.04 5.04
CA LEU A 134 -14.08 -1.50 4.90
C LEU A 134 -12.93 -2.17 5.66
N GLY A 135 -11.78 -1.51 5.75
CA GLY A 135 -10.59 -2.01 6.42
C GLY A 135 -10.51 -1.70 7.92
N ARG A 136 -11.43 -0.93 8.49
CA ARG A 136 -11.46 -0.65 9.93
C ARG A 136 -11.75 -1.92 10.73
N GLY A 137 -10.89 -2.21 11.70
CA GLY A 137 -11.11 -3.25 12.70
C GLY A 137 -11.96 -2.76 13.87
N ALA A 138 -12.47 -3.68 14.69
CA ALA A 138 -13.31 -3.38 15.84
C ALA A 138 -12.60 -2.68 17.03
N SER A 139 -11.31 -2.34 16.90
CA SER A 139 -10.44 -1.89 18.00
C SER A 139 -9.88 -0.48 17.81
N ASP A 140 -10.55 0.37 17.02
CA ASP A 140 -10.25 1.80 16.91
C ASP A 140 -11.16 2.66 17.79
#